data_AF-A0A7S1U2J9-F1
#
_entry.id   AF-A0A7S1U2J9-F1
#
_cell.length_a   1.000
_cell.length_b   1.000
_cell.length_c   1.000
_cell.angle_alpha   90.00
_cell.angle_beta   90.00
_cell.angle_gamma   90.00
#
_symmetry.space_group_name_H-M   'P 1'
#
loop_
_entity.id
_entity.type
_entity.pdbx_description
1 polymer ?
#
loop_
_entity_poly.entity_id
_entity_poly.type
_entity_poly.pdbx_seq_one_letter_code
_entity_poly.pdbx_strand_id
1 'polypeptide(L)'
;RLLYVPPKACRLVKARENDPSFTDAFLQSLEKGGKAAAQLRSWAVHLVEVYETQALFLEDIGGAFPKYLEVILEKTTAKRKVYVEIIEVERRIALAEQLREEGTSADVYRTYDKVIDDSTQELKGLREAYDEINEGLGAFVGDLIRKEHEEYEDLLRVERESLASLEAAKMELEATQHEVETMRNRLEELRLPELQRQRNELEIQHREARTQASLCALAFQRNEKRRNIFLAKEIDSFTRIKAKALGETSLSRNIQVNKLSTLITELGGEDICFKDDGHMLGGRDRVALRTLQDSVKDQEESYAKKKKQLRTLLEEHEVRIDKEYKELKEREEPAAQAWDRRTDEEMEQDAVEDRRCAEEEALAAKVWVPRDVMNGLPPRARPMCVVLARDVPAYQKKEIYDRITTELPGLFCRVDMLLNARAGAKKEDNMFGLEPRAMQQVLSAGRSLIVDLDIGISRSSRRAF
;
A
#
# COMPACT_ATOMS: atom_id res chain seq x y z
N ARG A 1 -4.77 -5.08 -10.86
CA ARG A 1 -3.67 -4.09 -10.84
C ARG A 1 -4.20 -2.79 -10.25
N LEU A 2 -3.48 -2.20 -9.31
CA LEU A 2 -3.75 -0.83 -8.87
C LEU A 2 -3.38 0.14 -10.01
N LEU A 3 -4.02 1.29 -10.05
CA LEU A 3 -3.97 2.20 -11.19
C LEU A 3 -2.88 3.22 -10.90
N TYR A 4 -1.78 3.18 -11.66
CA TYR A 4 -0.70 4.13 -11.40
C TYR A 4 -1.10 5.54 -11.85
N VAL A 5 -1.22 6.45 -10.88
CA VAL A 5 -1.39 7.88 -11.13
C VAL A 5 -0.18 8.62 -10.57
N PRO A 6 0.60 9.35 -11.41
CA PRO A 6 1.79 10.06 -10.93
C PRO A 6 1.44 11.06 -9.81
N PRO A 7 2.13 11.05 -8.65
CA PRO A 7 1.80 11.95 -7.53
C PRO A 7 1.86 13.43 -7.89
N LYS A 8 2.70 13.80 -8.87
CA LYS A 8 2.77 15.18 -9.41
C LYS A 8 1.50 15.55 -10.18
N ALA A 9 0.91 14.61 -10.93
CA ALA A 9 -0.33 14.82 -11.65
C ALA A 9 -1.51 14.98 -10.67
N CYS A 10 -1.58 14.13 -9.63
CA CYS A 10 -2.59 14.27 -8.58
C CYS A 10 -2.52 15.63 -7.88
N ARG A 11 -1.31 16.08 -7.51
CA ARG A 11 -1.10 17.41 -6.91
C ARG A 11 -1.54 18.55 -7.83
N LEU A 12 -1.32 18.41 -9.14
CA LEU A 12 -1.69 19.43 -10.12
C LEU A 12 -3.21 19.53 -10.30
N VAL A 13 -3.92 18.40 -10.34
CA VAL A 13 -5.39 18.36 -10.40
C VAL A 13 -5.99 18.94 -9.12
N LYS A 14 -5.50 18.52 -7.94
CA LYS A 14 -5.93 19.07 -6.63
C LYS A 14 -5.70 20.57 -6.49
N ALA A 15 -4.56 21.07 -6.96
CA ALA A 15 -4.27 22.50 -6.94
C ALA A 15 -5.25 23.33 -7.78
N ARG A 16 -5.93 22.71 -8.75
CA ARG A 16 -6.94 23.33 -9.61
C ARG A 16 -8.37 23.09 -9.14
N GLU A 17 -8.59 22.22 -8.17
CA GLU A 17 -9.93 21.80 -7.73
C GLU A 17 -10.76 22.97 -7.18
N ASN A 18 -10.10 23.95 -6.57
CA ASN A 18 -10.71 25.19 -6.07
C ASN A 18 -10.70 26.34 -7.09
N ASP A 19 -10.19 26.13 -8.30
CA ASP A 19 -10.16 27.15 -9.34
C ASP A 19 -11.57 27.28 -9.98
N PRO A 20 -12.22 28.46 -9.95
CA PRO A 20 -13.56 28.63 -10.50
C PRO A 20 -13.61 28.38 -12.02
N SER A 21 -12.47 28.49 -12.72
CA SER A 21 -12.34 28.13 -14.14
C SER A 21 -12.18 26.63 -14.40
N PHE A 22 -12.00 25.83 -13.34
CA PHE A 22 -11.83 24.39 -13.43
C PHE A 22 -13.06 23.67 -12.85
N THR A 23 -14.23 24.01 -13.39
CA THR A 23 -15.52 23.37 -13.07
C THR A 23 -16.15 22.79 -14.33
N ASP A 24 -16.95 21.74 -14.22
CA ASP A 24 -17.62 21.13 -15.39
C ASP A 24 -18.53 22.14 -16.11
N ALA A 25 -19.22 23.00 -15.35
CA ALA A 25 -20.07 24.05 -15.89
C ALA A 25 -19.27 25.08 -16.70
N PHE A 26 -18.12 25.54 -16.17
CA PHE A 26 -17.26 26.48 -16.90
C PHE A 26 -16.67 25.82 -18.16
N LEU A 27 -16.16 24.59 -18.06
CA LEU A 27 -15.59 23.88 -19.21
C LEU A 27 -16.62 23.58 -20.30
N GLN A 28 -17.87 23.25 -19.92
CA GLN A 28 -18.96 23.08 -20.88
C GLN A 28 -19.38 24.38 -21.58
N SER A 29 -19.15 25.54 -20.94
CA SER A 29 -19.40 26.85 -21.57
C SER A 29 -18.42 27.21 -22.68
N LEU A 30 -17.30 26.48 -22.80
CA LEU A 30 -16.36 26.63 -23.90
C LEU A 30 -16.99 26.06 -25.18
N GLU A 31 -17.20 26.92 -26.19
CA GLU A 31 -17.90 26.57 -27.43
C GLU A 31 -17.42 25.26 -28.07
N LYS A 32 -16.23 25.27 -28.66
CA LYS A 32 -15.67 24.10 -29.35
C LYS A 32 -14.81 23.29 -28.39
N GLY A 33 -15.22 22.05 -28.15
CA GLY A 33 -14.47 21.10 -27.32
C GLY A 33 -14.81 21.14 -25.82
N GLY A 34 -15.72 22.02 -25.37
CA GLY A 34 -16.07 22.13 -23.95
C GLY A 34 -16.58 20.83 -23.32
N LYS A 35 -17.40 20.06 -24.05
CA LYS A 35 -17.86 18.74 -23.59
C LYS A 35 -16.71 17.75 -23.38
N ALA A 36 -15.72 17.74 -24.28
CA ALA A 36 -14.55 16.88 -24.15
C ALA A 36 -13.66 17.33 -22.99
N ALA A 37 -13.49 18.64 -22.80
CA ALA A 37 -12.74 19.20 -21.67
C ALA A 37 -13.39 18.85 -20.32
N ALA A 38 -14.72 18.97 -20.20
CA ALA A 38 -15.45 18.58 -19.00
C ALA A 38 -15.34 17.08 -18.71
N GLN A 39 -15.43 16.22 -19.74
CA GLN A 39 -15.21 14.78 -19.58
C GLN A 39 -13.77 14.46 -19.14
N LEU A 40 -12.76 15.13 -19.70
CA LEU A 40 -11.36 14.97 -19.30
C LEU A 40 -11.13 15.42 -17.86
N ARG A 41 -11.74 16.54 -17.43
CA ARG A 41 -11.71 16.97 -16.03
C ARG A 41 -12.33 15.91 -15.13
N SER A 42 -13.56 15.48 -15.45
CA SER A 42 -14.27 14.47 -14.67
C SER A 42 -13.42 13.19 -14.53
N TRP A 43 -12.85 12.70 -15.63
CA TRP A 43 -11.94 11.56 -15.62
C TRP A 43 -10.70 11.80 -14.73
N ALA A 44 -10.07 12.98 -14.81
CA ALA A 44 -8.91 13.33 -13.99
C ALA A 44 -9.24 13.40 -12.49
N VAL A 45 -10.42 13.92 -12.11
CA VAL A 45 -10.89 13.96 -10.72
C VAL A 45 -11.11 12.54 -10.19
N HIS A 46 -11.82 11.69 -10.93
CA HIS A 46 -12.02 10.29 -10.52
C HIS A 46 -10.70 9.51 -10.45
N LEU A 47 -9.71 9.80 -11.30
CA LEU A 47 -8.38 9.22 -11.17
C LEU A 47 -7.67 9.63 -9.87
N VAL A 48 -7.86 10.87 -9.42
CA VAL A 48 -7.34 11.32 -8.12
C VAL A 48 -8.05 10.59 -6.98
N GLU A 49 -9.38 10.45 -7.03
CA GLU A 49 -10.14 9.69 -6.02
C GLU A 49 -9.70 8.22 -5.96
N VAL A 50 -9.50 7.57 -7.12
CA VAL A 50 -8.96 6.21 -7.19
C VAL A 50 -7.56 6.17 -6.58
N TYR A 51 -6.68 7.11 -6.91
CA TYR A 51 -5.34 7.19 -6.31
C TYR A 51 -5.38 7.34 -4.78
N GLU A 52 -6.27 8.18 -4.25
CA GLU A 52 -6.44 8.36 -2.80
C GLU A 52 -6.97 7.10 -2.13
N THR A 53 -7.99 6.47 -2.73
CA THR A 53 -8.58 5.23 -2.22
C THR A 53 -7.54 4.10 -2.24
N GLN A 54 -6.71 4.03 -3.28
CA GLN A 54 -5.60 3.08 -3.36
C GLN A 54 -4.49 3.39 -2.36
N ALA A 55 -4.21 4.67 -2.08
CA ALA A 55 -3.25 5.06 -1.06
C ALA A 55 -3.74 4.67 0.35
N LEU A 56 -5.03 4.87 0.65
CA LEU A 56 -5.65 4.39 1.89
C LEU A 56 -5.59 2.87 1.98
N PHE A 57 -5.95 2.15 0.92
CA PHE A 57 -5.82 0.70 0.85
C PHE A 57 -4.38 0.23 1.08
N LEU A 58 -3.38 0.94 0.54
CA LEU A 58 -1.96 0.65 0.78
C LEU A 58 -1.53 0.92 2.22
N GLU A 59 -2.05 1.97 2.85
CA GLU A 59 -1.84 2.22 4.28
C GLU A 59 -2.45 1.07 5.10
N ASP A 60 -3.67 0.64 4.77
CA ASP A 60 -4.40 -0.43 5.45
C ASP A 60 -3.73 -1.82 5.33
N ILE A 61 -3.07 -2.11 4.20
CA ILE A 61 -2.32 -3.37 4.02
C ILE A 61 -0.84 -3.27 4.45
N GLY A 62 -0.42 -2.16 5.08
CA GLY A 62 0.97 -1.98 5.55
C GLY A 62 2.02 -1.74 4.45
N GLY A 63 1.57 -1.29 3.28
CA GLY A 63 2.42 -0.92 2.14
C GLY A 63 3.13 0.43 2.32
N ALA A 64 2.54 1.37 3.07
CA ALA A 64 3.15 2.66 3.34
C ALA A 64 4.30 2.57 4.38
N PHE A 65 5.31 3.41 4.21
CA PHE A 65 6.39 3.52 5.18
C PHE A 65 5.86 4.17 6.48
N PRO A 66 5.93 3.50 7.65
CA PRO A 66 5.27 4.01 8.85
C PRO A 66 5.91 5.30 9.38
N LYS A 67 5.08 6.33 9.62
CA LYS A 67 5.53 7.63 10.14
C LYS A 67 6.16 7.54 11.53
N TYR A 68 5.72 6.59 12.36
CA TYR A 68 6.30 6.40 13.70
C TYR A 68 7.78 6.00 13.68
N LEU A 69 8.30 5.49 12.55
CA LEU A 69 9.72 5.15 12.44
C LEU A 69 10.60 6.41 12.49
N GLU A 70 10.10 7.57 12.02
CA GLU A 70 10.79 8.86 12.15
C GLU A 70 10.95 9.23 13.64
N VAL A 71 9.89 9.04 14.44
CA VAL A 71 9.92 9.28 15.89
C VAL A 71 10.89 8.34 16.62
N ILE A 72 10.93 7.06 16.22
CA ILE A 72 11.91 6.09 16.76
C ILE A 72 13.33 6.53 16.41
N LEU A 73 13.56 6.96 15.17
CA LEU A 73 14.87 7.43 14.72
C LEU A 73 15.34 8.67 15.51
N GLU A 74 14.45 9.64 15.71
CA GLU A 74 14.74 10.85 16.50
C GLU A 74 15.09 10.50 17.96
N LYS A 75 14.27 9.67 18.62
CA LYS A 75 14.52 9.26 20.02
C LYS A 75 15.79 8.44 20.16
N THR A 76 16.08 7.52 19.24
CA THR A 76 17.32 6.74 19.27
C THR A 76 18.55 7.61 18.99
N THR A 77 18.41 8.65 18.16
CA THR A 77 19.48 9.65 17.93
C THR A 77 19.78 10.44 19.20
N ALA A 78 18.75 10.90 19.91
CA ALA A 78 18.91 11.57 21.20
C ALA A 78 19.58 10.64 22.23
N LYS A 79 19.11 9.39 22.32
CA LYS A 79 19.70 8.35 23.18
C LYS A 79 21.19 8.13 22.89
N ARG A 80 21.59 8.02 21.62
CA ARG A 80 22.99 7.86 21.22
C ARG A 80 23.84 9.07 21.63
N LYS A 81 23.36 10.30 21.43
CA LYS A 81 24.08 11.51 21.84
C LYS A 81 24.41 11.51 23.33
N VAL A 82 23.43 11.25 24.19
CA VAL A 82 23.64 11.17 25.64
C VAL A 82 24.59 10.00 25.99
N TYR A 83 24.47 8.87 25.31
CA TYR A 83 25.36 7.72 25.55
C TYR A 83 26.84 8.01 25.24
N VAL A 84 27.14 8.83 24.22
CA VAL A 84 28.52 9.29 23.96
C VAL A 84 29.07 10.08 25.14
N GLU A 85 28.27 10.98 25.70
CA GLU A 85 28.66 11.83 26.84
C GLU A 85 28.89 10.98 28.09
N ILE A 86 28.04 9.97 28.33
CA ILE A 86 28.24 8.98 29.39
C ILE A 86 29.61 8.30 29.26
N ILE A 87 29.98 7.84 28.05
CA ILE A 87 31.27 7.18 27.81
C ILE A 87 32.46 8.13 28.09
N GLU A 88 32.34 9.41 27.70
CA GLU A 88 33.36 10.43 27.99
C GLU A 88 33.58 10.54 29.50
N VAL A 89 32.50 10.72 30.25
CA VAL A 89 32.54 10.96 31.71
C VAL A 89 32.99 9.70 32.47
N GLU A 90 32.50 8.52 32.11
CA GLU A 90 32.94 7.25 32.71
C GLU A 90 34.43 7.02 32.54
N ARG A 91 34.97 7.31 31.34
CA ARG A 91 36.41 7.19 31.10
C ARG A 91 37.21 8.21 31.91
N ARG A 92 36.69 9.43 32.05
CA ARG A 92 37.29 10.49 32.88
C ARG A 92 37.38 10.06 34.34
N ILE A 93 36.32 9.51 34.91
CA ILE A 93 36.27 8.99 36.29
C ILE A 93 37.28 7.84 36.45
N ALA A 94 37.18 6.81 35.61
CA ALA A 94 38.02 5.61 35.72
C ALA A 94 39.52 5.94 35.65
N LEU A 95 39.92 6.87 34.77
CA LEU A 95 41.32 7.29 34.69
C LEU A 95 41.73 8.18 35.88
N ALA A 96 40.82 9.01 36.41
CA ALA A 96 41.09 9.80 37.61
C ALA A 96 41.32 8.91 38.83
N GLU A 97 40.52 7.86 39.00
CA GLU A 97 40.68 6.85 40.05
C GLU A 97 42.02 6.13 39.92
N GLN A 98 42.39 5.69 38.71
CA GLN A 98 43.68 5.05 38.46
C GLN A 98 44.86 5.98 38.83
N LEU A 99 44.84 7.23 38.36
CA LEU A 99 45.93 8.18 38.64
C LEU A 99 45.97 8.61 40.12
N ARG A 100 44.83 8.59 40.80
CA ARG A 100 44.73 8.83 42.24
C ARG A 100 45.40 7.70 43.02
N GLU A 101 45.19 6.45 42.63
CA GLU A 101 45.85 5.28 43.25
C GLU A 101 47.37 5.28 43.06
N GLU A 102 47.85 5.77 41.90
CA GLU A 102 49.27 5.90 41.58
C GLU A 102 49.95 7.11 42.26
N GLY A 103 49.18 8.11 42.70
CA GLY A 103 49.69 9.33 43.33
C GLY A 103 50.21 9.11 44.75
N THR A 104 51.21 9.90 45.18
CA THR A 104 51.80 9.82 46.53
C THR A 104 51.65 11.09 47.38
N SER A 105 51.08 12.17 46.84
CA SER A 105 50.97 13.47 47.51
C SER A 105 49.54 13.84 47.88
N ALA A 106 49.35 14.46 49.06
CA ALA A 106 48.05 14.93 49.57
C ALA A 106 47.33 15.90 48.61
N ASP A 107 48.08 16.78 47.94
CA ASP A 107 47.50 17.76 47.00
C ASP A 107 47.03 17.12 45.69
N VAL A 108 47.69 16.00 45.33
CA VAL A 108 47.32 15.18 44.18
C VAL A 108 45.99 14.48 44.48
N TYR A 109 45.81 13.91 45.67
CA TYR A 109 44.54 13.29 46.08
C TYR A 109 43.38 14.29 46.05
N ARG A 110 43.52 15.47 46.66
CA ARG A 110 42.46 16.50 46.69
C ARG A 110 42.02 16.92 45.29
N THR A 111 42.96 17.05 44.37
CA THR A 111 42.67 17.45 42.99
C THR A 111 41.86 16.38 42.27
N TYR A 112 42.24 15.10 42.39
CA TYR A 112 41.52 14.00 41.77
C TYR A 112 40.15 13.74 42.43
N ASP A 113 40.06 13.81 43.76
CA ASP A 113 38.80 13.65 44.50
C ASP A 113 37.74 14.64 44.00
N LYS A 114 38.11 15.92 43.90
CA LYS A 114 37.21 16.95 43.37
C LYS A 114 36.75 16.65 41.95
N VAL A 115 37.66 16.24 41.06
CA VAL A 115 37.30 15.89 39.67
C VAL A 115 36.39 14.67 39.62
N ILE A 116 36.63 13.66 40.46
CA ILE A 116 35.81 12.45 40.56
C ILE A 116 34.41 12.82 41.05
N ASP A 117 34.29 13.61 42.11
CA ASP A 117 33.00 14.05 42.67
C ASP A 117 32.18 14.84 41.65
N ASP A 118 32.78 15.87 41.05
CA ASP A 118 32.13 16.70 40.01
C ASP A 118 31.69 15.82 38.82
N SER A 119 32.55 14.89 38.40
CA SER A 119 32.25 13.98 37.28
C SER A 119 31.17 12.96 37.62
N THR A 120 31.11 12.50 38.87
CA THR A 120 30.12 11.53 39.33
C THR A 120 28.74 12.19 39.38
N GLN A 121 28.66 13.44 39.80
CA GLN A 121 27.43 14.22 39.74
C GLN A 121 26.96 14.45 38.30
N GLU A 122 27.88 14.79 37.39
CA GLU A 122 27.58 14.91 35.95
C GLU A 122 27.09 13.58 35.36
N LEU A 123 27.77 12.47 35.67
CA LEU A 123 27.39 11.12 35.21
C LEU A 123 25.99 10.74 35.69
N LYS A 124 25.64 11.08 36.94
CA LYS A 124 24.31 10.82 37.49
C LYS A 124 23.23 11.53 36.68
N GLY A 125 23.40 12.82 36.38
CA GLY A 125 22.44 13.57 35.56
C GLY A 125 22.33 13.03 34.12
N LEU A 126 23.45 12.63 33.52
CA LEU A 126 23.44 12.01 32.19
C LEU A 126 22.74 10.64 32.17
N ARG A 127 22.91 9.84 33.23
CA ARG A 127 22.21 8.55 33.37
C ARG A 127 20.71 8.74 33.56
N GLU A 128 20.29 9.69 34.40
CA GLU A 128 18.87 10.04 34.55
C GLU A 128 18.25 10.47 33.21
N ALA A 129 18.93 11.33 32.45
CA ALA A 129 18.47 11.74 31.12
C ALA A 129 18.44 10.58 30.11
N TYR A 130 19.43 9.69 30.16
CA TYR A 130 19.45 8.50 29.30
C TYR A 130 18.31 7.54 29.63
N ASP A 131 18.05 7.31 30.91
CA ASP A 131 16.98 6.45 31.40
C ASP A 131 15.62 7.03 31.03
N GLU A 132 15.39 8.34 31.19
CA GLU A 132 14.15 9.02 30.77
C GLU A 132 13.89 8.84 29.27
N ILE A 133 14.92 9.03 28.42
CA ILE A 133 14.80 8.83 26.97
C ILE A 133 14.50 7.36 26.67
N ASN A 134 15.15 6.43 27.36
CA ASN A 134 15.01 4.99 27.13
C ASN A 134 13.64 4.48 27.57
N GLU A 135 13.14 4.90 28.73
CA GLU A 135 11.80 4.63 29.22
C GLU A 135 10.75 5.23 28.30
N GLY A 136 10.91 6.49 27.89
CA GLY A 136 10.00 7.15 26.96
C GLY A 136 9.97 6.49 25.58
N LEU A 137 11.10 6.00 25.08
CA LEU A 137 11.17 5.20 23.85
C LEU A 137 10.50 3.83 24.05
N GLY A 138 10.75 3.16 25.17
CA GLY A 138 10.16 1.87 25.51
C GLY A 138 8.64 1.94 25.64
N ALA A 139 8.12 2.95 26.33
CA ALA A 139 6.69 3.20 26.46
C ALA A 139 6.04 3.47 25.09
N PHE A 140 6.66 4.33 24.27
CA PHE A 140 6.18 4.62 22.92
C PHE A 140 6.11 3.37 22.03
N VAL A 141 7.18 2.57 22.01
CA VAL A 141 7.22 1.32 21.23
C VAL A 141 6.25 0.28 21.79
N GLY A 142 6.12 0.18 23.11
CA GLY A 142 5.18 -0.72 23.77
C GLY A 142 3.72 -0.40 23.44
N ASP A 143 3.35 0.88 23.47
CA ASP A 143 1.99 1.32 23.09
C ASP A 143 1.72 1.09 21.60
N LEU A 144 2.73 1.29 20.75
CA LEU A 144 2.62 1.00 19.32
C LEU A 144 2.37 -0.49 19.05
N ILE A 145 3.17 -1.37 19.66
CA ILE A 145 3.02 -2.83 19.55
C ILE A 145 1.64 -3.25 20.07
N ARG A 146 1.19 -2.67 21.19
CA ARG A 146 -0.12 -2.96 21.76
C ARG A 146 -1.23 -2.62 20.78
N LYS A 147 -1.20 -1.42 20.17
CA LYS A 147 -2.20 -1.01 19.17
C LYS A 147 -2.21 -1.90 17.94
N GLU A 148 -1.04 -2.19 17.36
CA GLU A 148 -0.95 -3.09 16.20
C GLU A 148 -1.46 -4.51 16.55
N HIS A 149 -1.22 -4.96 17.78
CA HIS A 149 -1.71 -6.26 18.25
C HIS A 149 -3.23 -6.27 18.50
N GLU A 150 -3.78 -5.20 19.09
CA GLU A 150 -5.23 -5.02 19.28
C GLU A 150 -5.96 -5.03 17.93
N GLU A 151 -5.46 -4.28 16.95
CA GLU A 151 -6.00 -4.28 15.58
C GLU A 151 -5.97 -5.68 14.95
N TYR A 152 -4.86 -6.41 15.13
CA TYR A 152 -4.74 -7.77 14.63
C TYR A 152 -5.72 -8.74 15.31
N GLU A 153 -5.88 -8.67 16.63
CA GLU A 153 -6.81 -9.52 17.37
C GLU A 153 -8.28 -9.21 17.02
N ASP A 154 -8.62 -7.93 16.79
CA ASP A 154 -9.95 -7.56 16.32
C ASP A 154 -10.24 -8.15 14.93
N LEU A 155 -9.28 -8.13 14.01
CA LEU A 155 -9.43 -8.78 12.69
C LEU A 155 -9.53 -10.30 12.80
N LEU A 156 -8.78 -10.93 13.69
CA LEU A 156 -8.92 -12.37 13.99
C LEU A 156 -10.29 -12.71 14.58
N ARG A 157 -10.86 -11.83 15.41
CA ARG A 157 -12.23 -11.99 15.93
C ARG A 157 -13.24 -11.97 14.79
N VAL A 158 -13.14 -10.99 13.88
CA VAL A 158 -14.02 -10.90 12.70
C VAL A 158 -13.86 -12.13 11.79
N GLU A 159 -12.64 -12.61 11.58
CA GLU A 159 -12.40 -13.86 10.83
C GLU A 159 -13.13 -15.04 11.48
N ARG A 160 -13.00 -15.22 12.80
CA ARG A 160 -13.66 -16.32 13.53
C ARG A 160 -15.18 -16.22 13.48
N GLU A 161 -15.75 -15.02 13.65
CA GLU A 161 -17.19 -14.78 13.56
C GLU A 161 -17.74 -15.06 12.15
N SER A 162 -17.00 -14.64 11.12
CA SER A 162 -17.35 -14.92 9.72
C SER A 162 -17.30 -16.43 9.40
N LEU A 163 -16.31 -17.15 9.95
CA LEU A 163 -16.19 -18.60 9.79
C LEU A 163 -17.35 -19.34 10.46
N ALA A 164 -17.67 -18.98 11.70
CA ALA A 164 -18.79 -19.58 12.44
C ALA A 164 -20.13 -19.36 11.70
N SER A 165 -20.34 -18.15 11.16
CA SER A 165 -21.53 -17.84 10.36
C SER A 165 -21.60 -18.66 9.07
N LEU A 166 -20.47 -18.83 8.38
CA LEU A 166 -20.36 -19.67 7.20
C LEU A 166 -20.63 -21.16 7.49
N GLU A 167 -20.11 -21.68 8.60
CA GLU A 167 -20.35 -23.06 9.04
C GLU A 167 -21.83 -23.30 9.37
N ALA A 168 -22.47 -22.36 10.08
CA ALA A 168 -23.91 -22.44 10.36
C ALA A 168 -24.74 -22.47 9.08
N ALA A 169 -24.43 -21.61 8.10
CA ALA A 169 -25.13 -21.58 6.81
C ALA A 169 -24.89 -22.85 5.98
N LYS A 170 -23.69 -23.46 6.06
CA LYS A 170 -23.42 -24.76 5.43
C LYS A 170 -24.26 -25.88 6.06
N MET A 171 -24.31 -25.95 7.39
CA MET A 171 -25.13 -26.94 8.09
C MET A 171 -26.63 -26.79 7.77
N GLU A 172 -27.14 -25.56 7.72
CA GLU A 172 -28.53 -25.30 7.33
C GLU A 172 -28.80 -25.73 5.89
N LEU A 173 -27.90 -25.39 4.94
CA LEU A 173 -28.03 -25.81 3.55
C LEU A 173 -28.01 -27.33 3.41
N GLU A 174 -27.10 -28.02 4.09
CA GLU A 174 -27.00 -29.49 4.08
C GLU A 174 -28.25 -30.15 4.68
N ALA A 175 -28.78 -29.62 5.79
CA ALA A 175 -30.01 -30.09 6.40
C ALA A 175 -31.21 -29.93 5.45
N THR A 176 -31.38 -28.76 4.84
CA THR A 176 -32.45 -28.49 3.87
C THR A 176 -32.32 -29.35 2.61
N GLN A 177 -31.09 -29.57 2.11
CA GLN A 177 -30.85 -30.49 0.99
C GLN A 177 -31.29 -31.92 1.34
N HIS A 178 -30.94 -32.39 2.54
CA HIS A 178 -31.36 -33.71 3.00
C HIS A 178 -32.89 -33.84 3.13
N GLU A 179 -33.58 -32.81 3.63
CA GLU A 179 -35.05 -32.80 3.71
C GLU A 179 -35.73 -32.80 2.33
N VAL A 180 -35.19 -32.05 1.36
CA VAL A 180 -35.69 -32.07 -0.02
C VAL A 180 -35.52 -33.45 -0.64
N GLU A 181 -34.37 -34.09 -0.45
CA GLU A 181 -34.07 -35.43 -0.98
C GLU A 181 -34.95 -36.53 -0.33
N THR A 182 -35.12 -36.48 0.99
CA THR A 182 -35.83 -37.52 1.75
C THR A 182 -37.34 -37.33 1.76
N MET A 183 -37.82 -36.10 1.97
CA MET A 183 -39.24 -35.81 2.19
C MET A 183 -39.93 -35.21 0.96
N ARG A 184 -39.20 -34.86 -0.11
CA ARG A 184 -39.73 -34.21 -1.33
C ARG A 184 -40.57 -32.97 -1.02
N ASN A 185 -40.16 -32.20 -0.01
CA ASN A 185 -40.86 -30.99 0.39
C ASN A 185 -40.62 -29.86 -0.63
N ARG A 186 -41.65 -29.55 -1.44
CA ARG A 186 -41.59 -28.47 -2.46
C ARG A 186 -41.31 -27.09 -1.87
N LEU A 187 -41.63 -26.86 -0.60
CA LEU A 187 -41.43 -25.56 0.03
C LEU A 187 -39.93 -25.32 0.32
N GLU A 188 -39.24 -26.35 0.81
CA GLU A 188 -37.79 -26.33 0.99
C GLU A 188 -37.03 -26.30 -0.35
N GLU A 189 -37.57 -26.95 -1.39
CA GLU A 189 -37.02 -26.88 -2.75
C GLU A 189 -36.97 -25.44 -3.30
N LEU A 190 -37.97 -24.61 -2.95
CA LEU A 190 -37.99 -23.19 -3.31
C LEU A 190 -37.02 -22.33 -2.47
N ARG A 191 -36.64 -22.79 -1.27
CA ARG A 191 -35.74 -22.10 -0.34
C ARG A 191 -34.25 -22.36 -0.65
N LEU A 192 -33.93 -23.49 -1.28
CA LEU A 192 -32.56 -23.88 -1.64
C LEU A 192 -31.75 -22.80 -2.38
N PRO A 193 -32.28 -22.12 -3.42
CA PRO A 193 -31.51 -21.09 -4.12
C PRO A 193 -31.13 -19.90 -3.23
N GLU A 194 -31.97 -19.54 -2.27
CA GLU A 194 -31.73 -18.45 -1.32
C GLU A 194 -30.64 -18.84 -0.30
N LEU A 195 -30.72 -20.06 0.27
CA LEU A 195 -29.68 -20.57 1.17
C LEU A 195 -28.33 -20.73 0.45
N GLN A 196 -28.33 -21.16 -0.81
CA GLN A 196 -27.12 -21.20 -1.64
C GLN A 196 -26.51 -19.80 -1.84
N ARG A 197 -27.36 -18.80 -2.10
CA ARG A 197 -26.91 -17.41 -2.23
C ARG A 197 -26.32 -16.90 -0.91
N GLN A 198 -27.00 -17.13 0.22
CA GLN A 198 -26.52 -16.74 1.54
C GLN A 198 -25.18 -17.40 1.88
N ARG A 199 -25.02 -18.70 1.61
CA ARG A 199 -23.75 -19.42 1.78
C ARG A 199 -22.64 -18.79 0.95
N ASN A 200 -22.91 -18.44 -0.30
CA ASN A 200 -21.92 -17.82 -1.18
C ASN A 200 -21.53 -16.42 -0.70
N GLU A 201 -22.48 -15.61 -0.22
CA GLU A 201 -22.22 -14.29 0.35
C GLU A 201 -21.35 -14.39 1.62
N LEU A 202 -21.67 -15.31 2.53
CA LEU A 202 -20.86 -15.56 3.74
C LEU A 202 -19.48 -16.14 3.41
N GLU A 203 -19.36 -16.94 2.35
CA GLU A 203 -18.07 -17.45 1.89
C GLU A 203 -17.16 -16.33 1.38
N ILE A 204 -17.72 -15.36 0.66
CA ILE A 204 -17.00 -14.17 0.22
C ILE A 204 -16.55 -13.36 1.45
N GLN A 205 -17.45 -13.08 2.39
CA GLN A 205 -17.13 -12.34 3.62
C GLN A 205 -16.03 -13.01 4.44
N HIS A 206 -16.08 -14.34 4.60
CA HIS A 206 -15.04 -15.07 5.31
C HIS A 206 -13.68 -14.99 4.60
N ARG A 207 -13.66 -15.13 3.27
CA ARG A 207 -12.42 -14.97 2.49
C ARG A 207 -11.83 -13.57 2.64
N GLU A 208 -12.67 -12.54 2.64
CA GLU A 208 -12.26 -11.14 2.84
C GLU A 208 -11.66 -10.95 4.23
N ALA A 209 -12.36 -11.38 5.29
CA ALA A 209 -11.90 -11.29 6.68
C ALA A 209 -10.57 -12.02 6.89
N ARG A 210 -10.45 -13.26 6.38
CA ARG A 210 -9.21 -14.05 6.42
C ARG A 210 -8.06 -13.35 5.70
N THR A 211 -8.33 -12.75 4.54
CA THR A 211 -7.32 -12.02 3.77
C THR A 211 -6.86 -10.78 4.54
N GLN A 212 -7.78 -10.02 5.13
CA GLN A 212 -7.46 -8.85 5.97
C GLN A 212 -6.60 -9.24 7.18
N ALA A 213 -6.98 -10.29 7.92
CA ALA A 213 -6.20 -10.79 9.05
C ALA A 213 -4.79 -11.23 8.62
N SER A 214 -4.68 -11.96 7.49
CA SER A 214 -3.39 -12.37 6.94
C SER A 214 -2.52 -11.18 6.53
N LEU A 215 -3.10 -10.15 5.92
CA LEU A 215 -2.36 -8.94 5.51
C LEU A 215 -1.89 -8.14 6.74
N CYS A 216 -2.73 -8.01 7.76
CA CYS A 216 -2.37 -7.39 9.03
C CYS A 216 -1.21 -8.15 9.73
N ALA A 217 -1.25 -9.48 9.75
CA ALA A 217 -0.15 -10.29 10.29
C ALA A 217 1.19 -10.04 9.56
N LEU A 218 1.16 -9.97 8.23
CA LEU A 218 2.35 -9.67 7.43
C LEU A 218 2.84 -8.24 7.68
N ALA A 219 1.93 -7.26 7.78
CA ALA A 219 2.26 -5.89 8.12
C ALA A 219 2.91 -5.80 9.50
N PHE A 220 2.37 -6.48 10.50
CA PHE A 220 2.93 -6.56 11.85
C PHE A 220 4.36 -7.10 11.84
N GLN A 221 4.60 -8.24 11.18
CA GLN A 221 5.94 -8.84 11.07
C GLN A 221 6.93 -7.93 10.33
N ARG A 222 6.49 -7.24 9.28
CA ARG A 222 7.32 -6.31 8.52
C ARG A 222 7.68 -5.09 9.38
N ASN A 223 6.70 -4.55 10.09
CA ASN A 223 6.86 -3.43 11.01
C ASN A 223 7.77 -3.78 12.19
N GLU A 224 7.66 -4.98 12.74
CA GLU A 224 8.56 -5.51 13.75
C GLU A 224 10.01 -5.52 13.26
N LYS A 225 10.26 -6.07 12.06
CA LYS A 225 11.60 -6.05 11.45
C LYS A 225 12.13 -4.64 11.27
N ARG A 226 11.31 -3.71 10.77
CA ARG A 226 11.67 -2.29 10.60
C ARG A 226 12.06 -1.64 11.93
N ARG A 227 11.25 -1.82 12.97
CA ARG A 227 11.55 -1.31 14.32
C ARG A 227 12.88 -1.85 14.83
N ASN A 228 13.07 -3.17 14.74
CA ASN A 228 14.27 -3.83 15.24
C ASN A 228 15.54 -3.37 14.53
N ILE A 229 15.47 -3.08 13.22
CA ILE A 229 16.61 -2.52 12.47
C ILE A 229 17.11 -1.24 13.14
N PHE A 230 16.23 -0.27 13.46
CA PHE A 230 16.65 1.01 14.02
C PHE A 230 16.94 0.96 15.52
N LEU A 231 16.19 0.15 16.28
CA LEU A 231 16.43 -0.04 17.71
C LEU A 231 17.77 -0.73 17.98
N ALA A 232 18.23 -1.61 17.08
CA ALA A 232 19.53 -2.28 17.19
C ALA A 232 20.72 -1.43 16.73
N LYS A 233 20.51 -0.22 16.17
CA LYS A 233 21.62 0.65 15.73
C LYS A 233 22.27 1.32 16.93
N GLU A 234 23.30 0.65 17.44
CA GLU A 234 24.21 1.20 18.42
C GLU A 234 25.25 2.14 17.80
N ILE A 235 25.92 2.91 18.66
CA ILE A 235 27.07 3.72 18.28
C ILE A 235 28.21 2.80 17.84
N ASP A 236 28.84 3.14 16.72
CA ASP A 236 29.99 2.40 16.21
C ASP A 236 31.18 2.40 17.18
N SER A 237 32.00 1.35 17.10
CA SER A 237 33.13 1.14 18.00
C SER A 237 34.17 2.25 17.93
N PHE A 238 34.38 2.86 16.75
CA PHE A 238 35.36 3.91 16.56
C PHE A 238 34.95 5.20 17.26
N THR A 239 33.68 5.60 17.16
CA THR A 239 33.11 6.72 17.91
C THR A 239 33.22 6.51 19.42
N ARG A 240 32.98 5.28 19.92
CA ARG A 240 33.19 4.95 21.35
C ARG A 240 34.66 5.12 21.78
N ILE A 241 35.61 4.68 20.96
CA ILE A 241 37.05 4.85 21.23
C ILE A 241 37.41 6.34 21.29
N LYS A 242 36.88 7.15 20.37
CA LYS A 242 37.12 8.60 20.34
C LYS A 242 36.47 9.33 21.53
N ALA A 243 35.29 8.89 21.97
CA ALA A 243 34.64 9.38 23.18
C ALA A 243 35.49 9.11 24.43
N LYS A 244 36.05 7.89 24.55
CA LYS A 244 37.01 7.57 25.62
C LYS A 244 38.25 8.47 25.56
N ALA A 245 38.85 8.63 24.38
CA ALA A 245 40.01 9.49 24.19
C ALA A 245 39.74 10.99 24.46
N LEU A 246 38.48 11.43 24.33
CA LEU A 246 38.02 12.75 24.75
C LEU A 246 37.95 12.84 26.27
N GLY A 247 37.42 11.82 26.94
CA GLY A 247 37.38 11.71 28.41
C GLY A 247 38.75 11.83 29.06
N GLU A 248 39.78 11.22 28.45
CA GLU A 248 41.17 11.32 28.92
C GLU A 248 41.73 12.76 28.82
N THR A 249 41.42 13.48 27.75
CA THR A 249 41.78 14.91 27.62
C THR A 249 40.93 15.81 28.50
N SER A 250 39.66 15.47 28.70
CA SER A 250 38.75 16.15 29.62
C SER A 250 39.30 16.09 31.04
N LEU A 251 39.79 14.91 31.46
CA LEU A 251 40.51 14.73 32.73
C LEU A 251 41.74 15.63 32.82
N SER A 252 42.62 15.56 31.81
CA SER A 252 43.87 16.32 31.77
C SER A 252 43.61 17.83 31.90
N ARG A 253 42.60 18.34 31.18
CA ARG A 253 42.13 19.71 31.28
C ARG A 253 41.66 20.04 32.70
N ASN A 254 40.74 19.25 33.27
CA ASN A 254 40.17 19.51 34.58
C ASN A 254 41.23 19.53 35.69
N ILE A 255 42.23 18.66 35.61
CA ILE A 255 43.38 18.66 36.55
C ILE A 255 44.16 19.97 36.45
N GLN A 256 44.49 20.42 35.24
CA GLN A 256 45.25 21.68 35.06
C GLN A 256 44.45 22.89 35.54
N VAL A 257 43.14 22.94 35.27
CA VAL A 257 42.24 24.00 35.76
C VAL A 257 42.18 24.01 37.29
N ASN A 258 42.03 22.84 37.92
CA ASN A 258 42.02 22.74 39.37
C ASN A 258 43.38 23.13 39.98
N LYS A 259 44.51 22.71 39.40
CA LYS A 259 45.84 23.14 39.83
C LYS A 259 46.02 24.65 39.75
N LEU A 260 45.57 25.27 38.65
CA LEU A 260 45.60 26.72 38.47
C LEU A 260 44.73 27.41 39.53
N SER A 261 43.52 26.92 39.79
CA SER A 261 42.61 27.46 40.81
C SER A 261 43.20 27.35 42.23
N THR A 262 43.83 26.22 42.56
CA THR A 262 44.52 26.05 43.85
C THR A 262 45.68 27.03 43.99
N LEU A 263 46.53 27.17 42.95
CA LEU A 263 47.65 28.12 42.97
C LEU A 263 47.16 29.56 43.14
N ILE A 264 46.11 29.97 42.43
CA ILE A 264 45.53 31.30 42.55
C ILE A 264 45.05 31.55 44.00
N THR A 265 44.45 30.54 44.63
CA THR A 265 43.98 30.62 46.01
C THR A 265 45.15 30.76 46.99
N GLU A 266 46.24 30.00 46.80
CA GLU A 266 47.46 30.08 47.60
C GLU A 266 48.17 31.42 47.49
N LEU A 267 48.13 32.04 46.31
CA LEU A 267 48.71 33.37 46.02
C LEU A 267 47.83 34.54 46.49
N GLY A 268 46.74 34.27 47.22
CA GLY A 268 45.88 35.28 47.82
C GLY A 268 44.72 35.75 46.94
N GLY A 269 44.34 34.95 45.93
CA GLY A 269 43.13 35.12 45.14
C GLY A 269 43.35 35.77 43.76
N GLU A 270 42.28 35.79 42.97
CA GLU A 270 42.28 36.28 41.59
C GLU A 270 42.71 37.75 41.50
N ASP A 271 42.32 38.57 42.47
CA ASP A 271 42.66 39.99 42.52
C ASP A 271 44.18 40.25 42.54
N ILE A 272 44.97 39.36 43.14
CA ILE A 272 46.43 39.51 43.22
C ILE A 272 47.12 38.90 42.00
N CYS A 273 46.55 37.80 41.49
CA CYS A 273 47.12 37.06 40.36
C CYS A 273 46.89 37.75 39.00
N PHE A 274 45.79 38.48 38.84
CA PHE A 274 45.38 39.04 37.56
C PHE A 274 45.41 40.58 37.48
N LYS A 275 45.55 41.30 38.61
CA LYS A 275 45.82 42.75 38.55
C LYS A 275 47.25 43.00 38.10
N ASP A 276 47.41 43.94 37.17
CA ASP A 276 48.68 44.33 36.57
C ASP A 276 49.52 43.11 36.13
N ASP A 277 48.95 42.16 35.39
CA ASP A 277 49.65 40.97 34.85
C ASP A 277 50.47 40.17 35.89
N GLY A 278 50.03 40.17 37.16
CA GLY A 278 50.73 39.52 38.27
C GLY A 278 52.03 40.22 38.68
N HIS A 279 52.16 41.53 38.47
CA HIS A 279 53.33 42.32 38.87
C HIS A 279 53.57 42.34 40.39
N MET A 280 52.55 42.02 41.20
CA MET A 280 52.63 41.91 42.66
C MET A 280 53.15 40.55 43.14
N LEU A 281 53.30 39.56 42.26
CA LEU A 281 53.80 38.23 42.58
C LEU A 281 55.33 38.18 42.51
N GLY A 282 55.93 37.33 43.35
CA GLY A 282 57.35 37.00 43.24
C GLY A 282 57.69 36.42 41.86
N GLY A 283 58.91 36.66 41.38
CA GLY A 283 59.33 36.22 40.03
C GLY A 283 59.17 34.72 39.77
N ARG A 284 59.27 33.87 40.81
CA ARG A 284 59.03 32.43 40.71
C ARG A 284 57.54 32.09 40.55
N ASP A 285 56.69 32.68 41.36
CA ASP A 285 55.24 32.42 41.37
C ASP A 285 54.59 32.93 40.07
N ARG A 286 55.06 34.06 39.54
CA ARG A 286 54.63 34.58 38.24
C ARG A 286 54.97 33.63 37.08
N VAL A 287 56.14 32.99 37.12
CA VAL A 287 56.53 31.99 36.11
C VAL A 287 55.70 30.72 36.24
N ALA A 288 55.46 30.24 37.47
CA ALA A 288 54.61 29.08 37.72
C ALA A 288 53.16 29.31 37.25
N LEU A 289 52.59 30.47 37.56
CA LEU A 289 51.25 30.87 37.13
C LEU A 289 51.13 30.91 35.59
N ARG A 290 52.08 31.56 34.90
CA ARG A 290 52.08 31.59 33.42
C ARG A 290 52.20 30.21 32.81
N THR A 291 53.11 29.38 33.34
CA THR A 291 53.30 28.01 32.83
C THR A 291 52.03 27.17 32.98
N LEU A 292 51.30 27.31 34.09
CA LEU A 292 50.01 26.63 34.29
C LEU A 292 48.91 27.22 33.40
N GLN A 293 48.87 28.54 33.19
CA GLN A 293 47.92 29.17 32.26
C GLN A 293 48.12 28.69 30.83
N ASP A 294 49.37 28.65 30.36
CA ASP A 294 49.71 28.13 29.03
C ASP A 294 49.34 26.64 28.92
N SER A 295 49.64 25.85 29.95
CA SER A 295 49.24 24.43 30.03
C SER A 295 47.72 24.24 29.99
N VAL A 296 46.95 25.04 30.74
CA VAL A 296 45.48 25.02 30.69
C VAL A 296 45.01 25.32 29.28
N LYS A 297 45.50 26.41 28.67
CA LYS A 297 45.13 26.81 27.32
C LYS A 297 45.42 25.71 26.29
N ASP A 298 46.60 25.09 26.35
CA ASP A 298 46.97 23.98 25.47
C ASP A 298 46.02 22.77 25.64
N GLN A 299 45.63 22.45 26.89
CA GLN A 299 44.65 21.40 27.16
C GLN A 299 43.24 21.76 26.67
N GLU A 300 42.84 23.04 26.78
CA GLU A 300 41.54 23.52 26.27
C GLU A 300 41.47 23.43 24.74
N GLU A 301 42.53 23.84 24.04
CA GLU A 301 42.64 23.72 22.58
C GLU A 301 42.62 22.25 22.14
N SER A 302 43.35 21.39 22.85
CA SER A 302 43.36 19.94 22.61
C SER A 302 41.98 19.30 22.82
N TYR A 303 41.31 19.65 23.92
CA TYR A 303 39.94 19.19 24.22
C TYR A 303 38.95 19.68 23.16
N ALA A 304 38.99 20.97 22.80
CA ALA A 304 38.11 21.54 21.78
C ALA A 304 38.30 20.85 20.41
N LYS A 305 39.55 20.57 20.03
CA LYS A 305 39.88 19.86 18.79
C LYS A 305 39.31 18.43 18.79
N LYS A 306 39.53 17.66 19.85
CA LYS A 306 38.98 16.29 19.97
C LYS A 306 37.46 16.28 20.05
N LYS A 307 36.85 17.23 20.77
CA LYS A 307 35.40 17.39 20.86
C LYS A 307 34.78 17.68 19.50
N LYS A 308 35.41 18.55 18.70
CA LYS A 308 35.00 18.81 17.32
C LYS A 308 35.10 17.56 16.45
N GLN A 309 36.20 16.81 16.54
CA GLN A 309 36.36 15.54 15.81
C GLN A 309 35.29 14.51 16.19
N LEU A 310 34.99 14.36 17.48
CA LEU A 310 33.95 13.44 17.95
C LEU A 310 32.56 13.86 17.47
N ARG A 311 32.24 15.16 17.47
CA ARG A 311 30.98 15.68 16.92
C ARG A 311 30.85 15.37 15.44
N THR A 312 31.89 15.59 14.65
CA THR A 312 31.87 15.26 13.21
C THR A 312 31.66 13.76 12.98
N LEU A 313 32.32 12.89 13.75
CA LEU A 313 32.12 11.44 13.63
C LEU A 313 30.69 11.01 14.00
N LEU A 314 30.13 11.62 15.05
CA LEU A 314 28.75 11.35 15.45
C LEU A 314 27.78 11.85 14.38
N GLU A 315 27.99 13.02 13.81
CA GLU A 315 27.18 13.53 12.69
C GLU A 315 27.28 12.62 11.45
N GLU A 316 28.47 12.15 11.09
CA GLU A 316 28.67 11.18 10.00
C GLU A 316 27.95 9.85 10.27
N HIS A 317 27.98 9.39 11.53
CA HIS A 317 27.26 8.20 11.97
C HIS A 317 25.75 8.36 11.80
N GLU A 318 25.19 9.48 12.25
CA GLU A 318 23.75 9.75 12.12
C GLU A 318 23.34 9.97 10.66
N VAL A 319 24.14 10.68 9.86
CA VAL A 319 23.90 10.84 8.41
C VAL A 319 23.87 9.49 7.69
N ARG A 320 24.72 8.54 8.09
CA ARG A 320 24.70 7.18 7.54
C ARG A 320 23.40 6.46 7.89
N ILE A 321 22.94 6.53 9.14
CA ILE A 321 21.67 5.92 9.55
C ILE A 321 20.49 6.58 8.82
N ASP A 322 20.47 7.92 8.70
CA ASP A 322 19.45 8.66 7.96
C ASP A 322 19.43 8.27 6.47
N LYS A 323 20.61 8.02 5.89
CA LYS A 323 20.73 7.54 4.52
C LYS A 323 20.15 6.14 4.38
N GLU A 324 20.51 5.22 5.27
CA GLU A 324 19.92 3.87 5.31
C GLU A 324 18.40 3.90 5.48
N TYR A 325 17.90 4.81 6.33
CA TYR A 325 16.47 5.06 6.51
C TYR A 325 15.81 5.52 5.21
N LYS A 326 16.39 6.50 4.51
CA LYS A 326 15.88 6.99 3.22
C LYS A 326 15.94 5.92 2.13
N GLU A 327 17.03 5.17 2.04
CA GLU A 327 17.18 4.06 1.10
C GLU A 327 16.14 2.94 1.39
N LEU A 328 15.88 2.63 2.66
CA LEU A 328 14.82 1.69 3.05
C LEU A 328 13.45 2.23 2.64
N LYS A 329 13.19 3.51 2.92
CA LYS A 329 11.95 4.19 2.53
C LYS A 329 11.73 4.18 1.03
N GLU A 330 12.74 4.53 0.24
CA GLU A 330 12.68 4.52 -1.23
C GLU A 330 12.58 3.11 -1.83
N ARG A 331 13.18 2.10 -1.20
CA ARG A 331 13.09 0.70 -1.65
C ARG A 331 11.71 0.12 -1.37
N GLU A 332 11.12 0.47 -0.24
CA GLU A 332 9.89 -0.14 0.26
C GLU A 332 8.62 0.62 -0.10
N GLU A 333 8.69 1.94 -0.23
CA GLU A 333 7.70 2.69 -1.00
C GLU A 333 7.85 2.19 -2.43
N PRO A 334 6.91 1.41 -2.97
CA PRO A 334 7.09 0.90 -4.30
C PRO A 334 7.27 2.09 -5.23
N ALA A 335 8.42 2.15 -5.88
CA ALA A 335 8.64 3.13 -6.94
C ALA A 335 7.45 2.99 -7.87
N ALA A 336 6.71 4.08 -8.04
CA ALA A 336 5.59 4.23 -8.94
C ALA A 336 5.72 3.49 -10.30
N GLN A 337 6.94 3.36 -10.81
CA GLN A 337 7.28 2.64 -12.05
C GLN A 337 7.31 1.10 -11.94
N ALA A 338 7.48 0.52 -10.75
CA ALA A 338 7.55 -0.92 -10.55
C ALA A 338 6.17 -1.59 -10.70
N TRP A 339 5.08 -0.83 -10.54
CA TRP A 339 3.71 -1.34 -10.67
C TRP A 339 3.25 -1.49 -12.12
N ASP A 340 3.90 -0.78 -13.05
CA ASP A 340 3.63 -0.85 -14.49
C ASP A 340 4.50 -1.89 -15.21
N ARG A 341 5.54 -2.42 -14.55
CA ARG A 341 6.33 -3.52 -15.12
C ARG A 341 5.58 -4.82 -14.87
N ARG A 342 4.90 -5.32 -15.92
CA ARG A 342 4.39 -6.69 -15.94
C ARG A 342 5.53 -7.62 -15.53
N THR A 343 5.30 -8.48 -14.54
CA THR A 343 6.28 -9.51 -14.20
C THR A 343 6.38 -10.53 -15.33
N ASP A 344 7.50 -11.25 -15.43
CA ASP A 344 7.68 -12.27 -16.46
C ASP A 344 6.60 -13.36 -16.35
N GLU A 345 6.19 -13.71 -15.12
CA GLU A 345 5.06 -14.62 -14.85
C GLU A 345 3.72 -14.06 -15.33
N GLU A 346 3.44 -12.76 -15.14
CA GLU A 346 2.23 -12.12 -15.66
C GLU A 346 2.23 -12.08 -17.19
N MET A 347 3.39 -11.82 -17.82
CA MET A 347 3.50 -11.86 -19.29
C MET A 347 3.27 -13.27 -19.84
N GLU A 348 3.72 -14.30 -19.12
CA GLU A 348 3.50 -15.69 -19.50
C GLU A 348 2.03 -16.10 -19.32
N GLN A 349 1.37 -15.66 -18.23
CA GLN A 349 -0.06 -15.87 -18.02
C GLN A 349 -0.91 -15.16 -19.07
N ASP A 350 -0.63 -13.88 -19.37
CA ASP A 350 -1.29 -13.12 -20.44
C ASP A 350 -1.14 -13.87 -21.78
N ALA A 351 0.07 -14.37 -22.08
CA ALA A 351 0.33 -15.11 -23.32
C ALA A 351 -0.43 -16.45 -23.39
N VAL A 352 -0.63 -17.13 -22.25
CA VAL A 352 -1.44 -18.36 -22.17
C VAL A 352 -2.92 -18.03 -22.36
N GLU A 353 -3.42 -16.97 -21.74
CA GLU A 353 -4.82 -16.55 -21.86
C GLU A 353 -5.15 -16.09 -23.29
N ASP A 354 -4.26 -15.31 -23.91
CA ASP A 354 -4.35 -14.90 -25.32
C ASP A 354 -4.37 -16.13 -26.24
N ARG A 355 -3.52 -17.12 -25.97
CA ARG A 355 -3.47 -18.36 -26.75
C ARG A 355 -4.78 -19.15 -26.61
N ARG A 356 -5.35 -19.22 -25.41
CA ARG A 356 -6.65 -19.88 -25.16
C ARG A 356 -7.78 -19.15 -25.87
N CYS A 357 -7.84 -17.82 -25.78
CA CYS A 357 -8.84 -17.02 -26.49
C CYS A 357 -8.73 -17.18 -28.00
N ALA A 358 -7.50 -17.17 -28.55
CA ALA A 358 -7.26 -17.41 -29.97
C ALA A 358 -7.70 -18.83 -30.40
N GLU A 359 -7.51 -19.85 -29.56
CA GLU A 359 -7.98 -21.21 -29.81
C GLU A 359 -9.51 -21.30 -29.77
N GLU A 360 -10.16 -20.65 -28.81
CA GLU A 360 -11.61 -20.56 -28.68
C GLU A 360 -12.23 -19.82 -29.88
N GLU A 361 -11.64 -18.70 -30.31
CA GLU A 361 -12.04 -17.98 -31.53
C GLU A 361 -11.82 -18.81 -32.79
N ALA A 362 -10.70 -19.54 -32.90
CA ALA A 362 -10.43 -20.43 -34.02
C ALA A 362 -11.40 -21.62 -34.06
N LEU A 363 -11.82 -22.14 -32.91
CA LEU A 363 -12.85 -23.18 -32.79
C LEU A 363 -14.24 -22.62 -33.14
N ALA A 364 -14.58 -21.43 -32.67
CA ALA A 364 -15.81 -20.74 -33.04
C ALA A 364 -15.87 -20.45 -34.55
N ALA A 365 -14.74 -20.08 -35.16
CA ALA A 365 -14.60 -19.92 -36.60
C ALA A 365 -14.73 -21.25 -37.37
N LYS A 366 -14.43 -22.40 -36.75
CA LYS A 366 -14.65 -23.74 -37.33
C LYS A 366 -16.11 -24.21 -37.26
N VAL A 367 -17.00 -23.50 -36.58
CA VAL A 367 -18.47 -23.76 -36.61
C VAL A 367 -19.11 -23.19 -37.89
N TRP A 368 -18.31 -22.70 -38.85
CA TRP A 368 -18.80 -22.18 -40.12
C TRP A 368 -19.01 -23.29 -41.17
N VAL A 369 -20.14 -23.18 -41.88
CA VAL A 369 -20.66 -24.09 -42.91
C VAL A 369 -19.53 -24.69 -43.77
N PRO A 370 -19.43 -26.03 -43.89
CA PRO A 370 -18.38 -26.69 -44.68
C PRO A 370 -18.30 -26.14 -46.11
N ARG A 371 -17.08 -25.90 -46.61
CA ARG A 371 -16.83 -25.37 -47.98
C ARG A 371 -17.51 -26.18 -49.08
N ASP A 372 -17.73 -27.47 -48.84
CA ASP A 372 -18.38 -28.41 -49.75
C ASP A 372 -19.86 -28.04 -50.00
N VAL A 373 -20.50 -27.37 -49.04
CA VAL A 373 -21.87 -26.82 -49.17
C VAL A 373 -21.88 -25.53 -49.99
N MET A 374 -20.79 -24.76 -49.99
CA MET A 374 -20.70 -23.48 -50.71
C MET A 374 -20.33 -23.64 -52.19
N ASN A 375 -19.55 -24.67 -52.54
CA ASN A 375 -18.94 -24.78 -53.88
C ASN A 375 -19.59 -25.83 -54.81
N GLY A 376 -20.69 -26.47 -54.41
CA GLY A 376 -21.27 -27.60 -55.16
C GLY A 376 -22.73 -27.45 -55.62
N LEU A 377 -23.40 -26.33 -55.35
CA LEU A 377 -24.82 -26.22 -55.67
C LEU A 377 -25.03 -25.78 -57.13
N PRO A 378 -25.83 -26.51 -57.93
CA PRO A 378 -26.20 -26.06 -59.27
C PRO A 378 -26.87 -24.67 -59.18
N PRO A 379 -26.72 -23.82 -60.20
CA PRO A 379 -27.34 -22.50 -60.26
C PRO A 379 -28.87 -22.63 -60.40
N ARG A 380 -29.53 -23.05 -59.33
CA ARG A 380 -30.97 -22.86 -59.14
C ARG A 380 -31.20 -21.40 -58.77
N ALA A 381 -32.30 -20.80 -59.23
CA ALA A 381 -32.75 -19.53 -58.67
C ALA A 381 -32.81 -19.69 -57.14
N ARG A 382 -32.08 -18.84 -56.41
CA ARG A 382 -32.00 -18.96 -54.95
C ARG A 382 -33.41 -18.71 -54.41
N PRO A 383 -34.06 -19.69 -53.77
CA PRO A 383 -35.35 -19.44 -53.18
C PRO A 383 -35.17 -18.38 -52.09
N MET A 384 -36.00 -17.35 -52.11
CA MET A 384 -35.98 -16.28 -51.12
C MET A 384 -36.99 -16.57 -50.01
N CYS A 385 -36.64 -16.19 -48.79
CA CYS A 385 -37.55 -16.20 -47.65
C CYS A 385 -37.86 -14.75 -47.29
N VAL A 386 -39.11 -14.32 -47.50
CA VAL A 386 -39.59 -13.01 -47.06
C VAL A 386 -40.24 -13.20 -45.69
N VAL A 387 -39.60 -12.67 -44.67
CA VAL A 387 -40.08 -12.73 -43.29
C VAL A 387 -40.89 -11.47 -42.98
N LEU A 388 -42.17 -11.66 -42.68
CA LEU A 388 -43.05 -10.59 -42.20
C LEU A 388 -43.11 -10.64 -40.67
N ALA A 389 -42.52 -9.63 -40.04
CA ALA A 389 -42.42 -9.53 -38.58
C ALA A 389 -43.82 -9.49 -37.91
N ARG A 390 -43.92 -9.95 -36.66
CA ARG A 390 -45.21 -10.07 -35.94
C ARG A 390 -45.86 -8.72 -35.65
N ASP A 391 -45.06 -7.68 -35.50
CA ASP A 391 -45.45 -6.29 -35.24
C ASP A 391 -46.03 -5.58 -36.47
N VAL A 392 -45.83 -6.09 -37.69
CA VAL A 392 -46.45 -5.53 -38.90
C VAL A 392 -47.97 -5.77 -38.89
N PRO A 393 -48.82 -4.73 -39.00
CA PRO A 393 -50.26 -4.87 -39.03
C PRO A 393 -50.76 -5.83 -40.13
N ALA A 394 -51.81 -6.59 -39.84
CA ALA A 394 -52.34 -7.62 -40.74
C ALA A 394 -52.73 -7.08 -42.13
N TYR A 395 -53.22 -5.84 -42.23
CA TYR A 395 -53.56 -5.22 -43.51
C TYR A 395 -52.32 -4.95 -44.38
N GLN A 396 -51.20 -4.52 -43.78
CA GLN A 396 -49.94 -4.28 -44.50
C GLN A 396 -49.30 -5.58 -44.95
N LYS A 397 -49.36 -6.63 -44.12
CA LYS A 397 -48.92 -7.98 -44.50
C LYS A 397 -49.67 -8.50 -45.71
N LYS A 398 -50.99 -8.29 -45.73
CA LYS A 398 -51.85 -8.65 -46.86
C LYS A 398 -51.47 -7.85 -48.10
N GLU A 399 -51.26 -6.54 -47.99
CA GLU A 399 -50.83 -5.69 -49.11
C GLU A 399 -49.47 -6.14 -49.68
N ILE A 400 -48.49 -6.43 -48.83
CA ILE A 400 -47.18 -6.96 -49.24
C ILE A 400 -47.33 -8.29 -49.97
N TYR A 401 -48.15 -9.20 -49.43
CA TYR A 401 -48.43 -10.50 -50.06
C TYR A 401 -49.13 -10.34 -51.42
N ASP A 402 -50.20 -9.55 -51.48
CA ASP A 402 -50.97 -9.31 -52.70
C ASP A 402 -50.07 -8.68 -53.78
N ARG A 403 -49.21 -7.73 -53.40
CA ARG A 403 -48.26 -7.09 -54.31
C ARG A 403 -47.20 -8.06 -54.84
N ILE A 404 -46.56 -8.84 -53.96
CA ILE A 404 -45.54 -9.83 -54.37
C ILE A 404 -46.16 -10.90 -55.27
N THR A 405 -47.35 -11.39 -54.95
CA THR A 405 -48.01 -12.44 -55.74
C THR A 405 -48.55 -11.93 -57.08
N THR A 406 -48.92 -10.65 -57.16
CA THR A 406 -49.33 -9.99 -58.41
C THR A 406 -48.14 -9.68 -59.31
N GLU A 407 -47.06 -9.13 -58.76
CA GLU A 407 -45.85 -8.78 -59.51
C GLU A 407 -45.05 -10.02 -59.93
N LEU A 408 -45.08 -11.09 -59.11
CA LEU A 408 -44.28 -12.31 -59.28
C LEU A 408 -45.15 -13.58 -59.14
N PRO A 409 -46.10 -13.82 -60.08
CA PRO A 409 -47.05 -14.91 -59.97
C PRO A 409 -46.36 -16.28 -60.04
N GLY A 410 -46.72 -17.17 -59.11
CA GLY A 410 -46.20 -18.54 -59.05
C GLY A 410 -44.77 -18.68 -58.52
N LEU A 411 -44.05 -17.57 -58.27
CA LEU A 411 -42.69 -17.59 -57.72
C LEU A 411 -42.67 -17.64 -56.19
N PHE A 412 -43.68 -17.05 -55.53
CA PHE A 412 -43.81 -17.05 -54.07
C PHE A 412 -44.99 -17.89 -53.60
N CYS A 413 -44.80 -18.58 -52.48
CA CYS A 413 -45.85 -19.28 -51.76
C CYS A 413 -45.89 -18.76 -50.31
N ARG A 414 -47.07 -18.38 -49.83
CA ARG A 414 -47.26 -18.04 -48.42
C ARG A 414 -47.46 -19.31 -47.62
N VAL A 415 -46.67 -19.49 -46.57
CA VAL A 415 -46.84 -20.58 -45.61
C VAL A 415 -47.52 -20.00 -44.38
N ASP A 416 -48.83 -20.16 -44.30
CA ASP A 416 -49.62 -19.66 -43.18
C ASP A 416 -49.49 -20.56 -41.95
N MET A 417 -49.40 -19.93 -40.76
CA MET A 417 -49.44 -20.63 -39.47
C MET A 417 -50.78 -21.37 -39.23
N LEU A 418 -51.83 -21.02 -39.98
CA LEU A 418 -53.20 -21.50 -39.77
C LEU A 418 -53.47 -22.90 -40.34
N LEU A 419 -52.59 -23.46 -41.17
CA LEU A 419 -52.78 -24.78 -41.77
C LEU A 419 -52.73 -25.95 -40.76
N ASN A 420 -52.23 -25.71 -39.55
CA ASN A 420 -52.21 -26.70 -38.47
C ASN A 420 -53.46 -26.68 -37.58
N ALA A 421 -54.38 -25.73 -37.79
CA ALA A 421 -55.69 -25.75 -37.15
C ALA A 421 -56.57 -26.82 -37.83
N ARG A 422 -56.34 -28.10 -37.52
CA ARG A 422 -57.29 -29.17 -37.88
C ARG A 422 -58.67 -28.77 -37.36
N ALA A 423 -59.68 -28.76 -38.23
CA ALA A 423 -61.06 -28.59 -37.84
C ALA A 423 -61.43 -29.65 -36.78
N GLY A 424 -61.47 -29.25 -35.50
CA GLY A 424 -61.73 -30.14 -34.36
C GLY A 424 -60.64 -30.19 -33.27
N ALA A 425 -59.48 -29.57 -33.44
CA ALA A 425 -58.46 -29.52 -32.39
C ALA A 425 -58.89 -28.60 -31.24
N LYS A 426 -58.77 -29.07 -29.99
CA LYS A 426 -59.05 -28.28 -28.78
C LYS A 426 -58.10 -27.09 -28.74
N LYS A 427 -58.58 -25.96 -28.21
CA LYS A 427 -57.88 -24.66 -28.17
C LYS A 427 -56.49 -24.70 -27.50
N GLU A 428 -56.20 -25.76 -26.75
CA GLU A 428 -54.95 -26.00 -26.02
C GLU A 428 -53.86 -26.69 -26.86
N ASP A 429 -54.20 -27.32 -27.99
CA ASP A 429 -53.24 -28.00 -28.89
C ASP A 429 -52.79 -27.13 -30.08
N ASN A 430 -53.19 -25.86 -30.13
CA ASN A 430 -52.74 -24.92 -31.17
C ASN A 430 -51.30 -24.46 -30.89
N MET A 431 -50.33 -25.32 -31.19
CA MET A 431 -48.95 -24.88 -31.34
C MET A 431 -48.86 -23.92 -32.53
N PHE A 432 -48.77 -22.62 -32.22
CA PHE A 432 -48.45 -21.56 -33.17
C PHE A 432 -46.99 -21.71 -33.64
N GLY A 433 -46.76 -22.61 -34.60
CA GLY A 433 -45.45 -22.86 -35.19
C GLY A 433 -45.57 -23.09 -36.68
N LEU A 434 -44.58 -22.62 -37.45
CA LEU A 434 -44.44 -23.01 -38.84
C LEU A 434 -43.86 -24.42 -38.89
N GLU A 435 -44.49 -25.29 -39.67
CA GLU A 435 -43.99 -26.65 -39.86
C GLU A 435 -42.78 -26.64 -40.83
N PRO A 436 -41.58 -27.07 -40.40
CA PRO A 436 -40.40 -27.07 -41.26
C PRO A 436 -40.60 -27.90 -42.54
N ARG A 437 -41.42 -28.94 -42.49
CA ARG A 437 -41.76 -29.78 -43.65
C ARG A 437 -42.53 -29.01 -44.71
N ALA A 438 -43.47 -28.15 -44.33
CA ALA A 438 -44.21 -27.31 -45.25
C ALA A 438 -43.30 -26.29 -45.95
N MET A 439 -42.39 -25.66 -45.19
CA MET A 439 -41.36 -24.78 -45.76
C MET A 439 -40.46 -25.52 -46.74
N GLN A 440 -39.98 -26.71 -46.38
CA GLN A 440 -39.15 -27.53 -47.25
C GLN A 440 -39.88 -27.96 -48.52
N GLN A 441 -41.17 -28.27 -48.47
CA GLN A 441 -41.97 -28.62 -49.66
C GLN A 441 -42.04 -27.45 -50.66
N VAL A 442 -42.25 -26.23 -50.18
CA VAL A 442 -42.27 -25.02 -51.03
C VAL A 442 -40.90 -24.81 -51.69
N LEU A 443 -39.82 -24.94 -50.92
CA LEU A 443 -38.45 -24.79 -51.42
C LEU A 443 -38.09 -25.89 -52.43
N SER A 444 -38.47 -27.14 -52.15
CA SER A 444 -38.25 -28.28 -53.04
C SER A 444 -39.04 -28.16 -54.34
N ALA A 445 -40.18 -27.46 -54.33
CA ALA A 445 -40.94 -27.11 -55.53
C ALA A 445 -40.33 -25.96 -56.35
N GLY A 446 -39.16 -25.43 -55.94
CA GLY A 446 -38.46 -24.34 -56.63
C GLY A 446 -39.09 -22.97 -56.42
N ARG A 447 -39.94 -22.81 -55.39
CA ARG A 447 -40.60 -21.55 -55.06
C ARG A 447 -39.93 -20.86 -53.87
N SER A 448 -40.04 -19.54 -53.84
CA SER A 448 -39.71 -18.70 -52.69
C SER A 448 -40.87 -18.71 -51.70
N LEU A 449 -40.61 -18.39 -50.42
CA LEU A 449 -41.60 -18.44 -49.36
C LEU A 449 -41.80 -17.10 -48.68
N ILE A 450 -43.05 -16.80 -48.33
CA ILE A 450 -43.46 -15.68 -47.49
C ILE A 450 -43.95 -16.27 -46.18
N VAL A 451 -43.33 -15.87 -45.07
CA VAL A 451 -43.63 -16.41 -43.74
C VAL A 451 -43.84 -15.28 -42.75
N ASP A 452 -44.88 -15.43 -41.93
CA ASP A 452 -45.07 -14.60 -40.76
C ASP A 452 -44.19 -15.15 -39.63
N LEU A 453 -43.05 -14.52 -39.35
CA LEU A 453 -42.12 -14.95 -38.29
C LEU A 453 -41.56 -13.73 -37.57
N ASP A 454 -41.25 -13.90 -36.29
CA ASP A 454 -40.40 -12.97 -35.56
C ASP A 454 -38.95 -13.42 -35.70
N ILE A 455 -38.00 -12.49 -35.88
CA ILE A 455 -36.57 -12.80 -35.77
C ILE A 455 -36.31 -12.92 -34.27
N GLY A 456 -36.65 -14.09 -33.72
CA GLY A 456 -36.57 -14.34 -32.30
C GLY A 456 -35.20 -13.95 -31.78
N ILE A 457 -35.14 -12.91 -30.94
CA ILE A 457 -33.91 -12.56 -30.24
C ILE A 457 -33.61 -13.73 -29.32
N SER A 458 -32.62 -14.54 -29.70
CA SER A 458 -32.16 -15.64 -28.87
C SER A 458 -31.67 -15.12 -27.51
N ARG A 459 -31.67 -15.96 -26.48
CA ARG A 459 -31.17 -15.57 -25.14
C ARG A 459 -29.73 -15.00 -25.21
N SER A 460 -28.91 -15.48 -26.13
CA SER A 460 -27.55 -14.97 -26.38
C SER A 460 -27.55 -13.64 -27.13
N SER A 461 -28.47 -13.42 -28.07
CA SER A 461 -28.58 -12.15 -28.81
C SER A 461 -29.11 -10.98 -27.97
N ARG A 462 -29.81 -11.23 -26.86
CA ARG A 462 -30.29 -10.18 -25.92
C ARG A 462 -29.20 -9.53 -25.08
N ARG A 463 -28.02 -10.15 -24.95
CA ARG A 463 -26.90 -9.58 -24.18
C ARG A 463 -25.98 -8.69 -25.02
N ALA A 464 -26.07 -8.78 -26.33
CA ALA A 464 -25.21 -8.06 -27.27
C ALA A 464 -25.82 -6.74 -27.79
N PHE A 465 -27.08 -6.48 -27.46
CA PHE A 465 -27.83 -5.26 -27.75
C PHE A 465 -28.14 -4.58 -26.42
#